data_AF-A0A2M7VDZ8-F1
#
_entry.id   AF-A0A2M7VDZ8-F1
#
_cell.length_a   1.000
_cell.length_b   1.000
_cell.length_c   1.000
_cell.angle_alpha   90.00
_cell.angle_beta   90.00
_cell.angle_gamma   90.00
#
_symmetry.space_group_name_H-M   'P 1'
#
loop_
_entity.id
_entity.type
_entity.pdbx_description
1 polymer ?
#
loop_
_entity_poly.entity_id
_entity_poly.type
_entity_poly.pdbx_seq_one_letter_code
_entity_poly.pdbx_strand_id
1 'polypeptide(L)'
;MKIAFIGTHGTGKTTLAHELVSKLKKQGIDAGFLGEVARSCPFPLNENTTKKSQIWIILSQIIKEIEAEEKCETLVSDRSVLDGYCYYVNKFGRTKILEPLVREHLKTYSYLIRIPIRKEFLKKDKVRSTDLKFQSNVDKQFDIL
;
A
#
# COMPACT_ATOMS: atom_id res chain seq x y z
N MET A 1 -3.39 16.01 6.61
CA MET A 1 -2.05 15.38 6.53
C MET A 1 -2.22 13.91 6.16
N LYS A 2 -1.40 13.37 5.24
CA LYS A 2 -1.51 11.96 4.82
C LYS A 2 -0.18 11.20 4.95
N ILE A 3 -0.22 10.08 5.66
CA ILE A 3 0.92 9.22 5.98
C ILE A 3 0.64 7.82 5.45
N ALA A 4 1.55 7.21 4.69
CA ALA A 4 1.41 5.82 4.29
C ALA A 4 2.63 4.98 4.65
N PHE A 5 2.37 3.77 5.14
CA PHE A 5 3.40 2.75 5.31
C PHE A 5 3.53 1.95 4.02
N ILE A 6 4.71 1.95 3.41
CA ILE A 6 4.94 1.34 2.09
C ILE A 6 5.88 0.13 2.19
N GLY A 7 5.70 -0.84 1.31
CA GLY A 7 6.59 -1.98 1.15
C GLY A 7 5.89 -3.28 0.80
N THR A 8 6.65 -4.32 0.47
CA THR A 8 6.09 -5.64 0.12
C THR A 8 5.20 -6.25 1.22
N HIS A 9 4.44 -7.31 0.92
CA HIS A 9 3.54 -7.97 1.87
C HIS A 9 4.30 -8.65 3.02
N GLY A 10 3.62 -8.89 4.15
CA GLY A 10 4.21 -9.64 5.27
C GLY A 10 5.38 -8.93 5.98
N THR A 11 5.32 -7.61 6.15
CA THR A 11 6.38 -6.81 6.79
C THR A 11 5.96 -6.09 8.08
N GLY A 12 4.71 -6.24 8.52
CA GLY A 12 4.20 -5.61 9.75
C GLY A 12 3.63 -4.20 9.59
N LYS A 13 3.44 -3.72 8.35
CA LYS A 13 2.89 -2.38 8.05
C LYS A 13 1.55 -2.11 8.73
N THR A 14 0.60 -3.03 8.63
CA THR A 14 -0.73 -2.91 9.24
C THR A 14 -0.62 -2.67 10.75
N THR A 15 0.25 -3.41 11.44
CA THR A 15 0.49 -3.24 12.89
C THR A 15 1.05 -1.85 13.20
N LEU A 16 2.09 -1.42 12.47
CA LEU A 16 2.69 -0.10 12.67
C LEU A 16 1.69 1.04 12.36
N ALA A 17 0.85 0.87 11.36
CA ALA A 17 -0.19 1.84 11.01
C ALA A 17 -1.23 1.98 12.14
N HIS A 18 -1.70 0.87 12.71
CA HIS A 18 -2.58 0.90 13.88
C HIS A 18 -1.92 1.54 15.10
N GLU A 19 -0.66 1.23 15.37
CA GLU A 19 0.10 1.84 16.47
C GLU A 19 0.23 3.36 16.30
N LEU A 20 0.52 3.82 15.08
CA LEU A 20 0.62 5.25 14.79
C LEU A 20 -0.72 5.96 15.02
N VAL A 21 -1.81 5.42 14.47
CA VAL A 21 -3.16 5.99 14.68
C VAL A 21 -3.50 6.04 16.17
N SER A 22 -3.22 4.98 16.91
CA SER A 22 -3.47 4.94 18.37
C SER A 22 -2.66 6.02 19.10
N LYS A 23 -1.39 6.22 18.76
CA LYS A 23 -0.53 7.25 19.35
C LYS A 23 -1.04 8.66 19.04
N LEU A 24 -1.40 8.94 17.78
CA LEU A 24 -1.93 10.24 17.36
C LEU A 24 -3.23 10.57 18.10
N LYS A 25 -4.17 9.61 18.18
CA LYS A 25 -5.43 9.80 18.93
C LYS A 25 -5.20 10.06 20.42
N LYS A 26 -4.23 9.37 21.04
CA LYS A 26 -3.86 9.62 22.45
C LYS A 26 -3.29 11.02 22.68
N GLN A 27 -2.76 11.66 21.64
CA GLN A 27 -2.28 13.03 21.65
C GLN A 27 -3.37 14.05 21.29
N GLY A 28 -4.62 13.62 21.12
CA GLY A 28 -5.75 14.50 20.76
C GLY A 28 -5.84 14.85 19.28
N ILE A 29 -5.03 14.22 18.42
CA ILE A 29 -5.08 14.45 16.96
C ILE A 29 -6.22 13.61 16.36
N ASP A 30 -7.04 14.24 15.52
CA ASP A 30 -8.07 13.55 14.74
C ASP A 30 -7.43 12.72 13.62
N ALA A 31 -7.15 11.45 13.94
CA ALA A 31 -6.48 10.52 13.05
C ALA A 31 -7.43 9.44 12.50
N GLY A 32 -7.54 9.35 11.17
CA GLY A 32 -8.21 8.27 10.45
C GLY A 32 -7.26 7.13 10.09
N PHE A 33 -7.83 5.95 9.85
CA PHE A 33 -7.11 4.77 9.38
C PHE A 33 -7.72 4.27 8.08
N LEU A 34 -6.89 4.09 7.04
CA LEU A 34 -7.26 3.39 5.82
C LEU A 34 -6.53 2.05 5.77
N GLY A 35 -7.29 0.96 5.80
CA GLY A 35 -6.76 -0.39 5.72
C GLY A 35 -6.36 -0.82 4.30
N GLU A 36 -5.70 -1.98 4.21
CA GLU A 36 -5.19 -2.55 2.96
C GLU A 36 -6.29 -2.80 1.90
N VAL A 37 -6.37 -1.92 0.90
CA VAL A 37 -7.39 -1.95 -0.16
C VAL A 37 -7.33 -3.23 -1.02
N ALA A 38 -6.14 -3.78 -1.23
CA ALA A 38 -5.94 -4.98 -2.02
C ALA A 38 -6.70 -6.20 -1.50
N ARG A 39 -7.03 -6.28 -0.20
CA ARG A 39 -7.82 -7.37 0.37
C ARG A 39 -9.27 -7.40 -0.14
N SER A 40 -9.79 -6.27 -0.60
CA SER A 40 -11.14 -6.14 -1.18
C SER A 40 -11.17 -6.32 -2.69
N CYS A 41 -10.03 -6.61 -3.32
CA CYS A 41 -9.96 -6.78 -4.77
C CYS A 41 -10.70 -8.06 -5.20
N PRO A 42 -11.67 -7.99 -6.13
CA PRO A 42 -12.42 -9.17 -6.58
C PRO A 42 -11.65 -10.02 -7.61
N PHE A 43 -10.43 -9.61 -7.97
CA PHE A 43 -9.63 -10.27 -9.01
C PHE A 43 -8.44 -11.04 -8.39
N PRO A 44 -7.84 -11.99 -9.13
CA PRO A 44 -6.66 -12.71 -8.68
C PRO A 44 -5.53 -11.79 -8.19
N LEU A 45 -4.87 -12.19 -7.11
CA LEU A 45 -3.78 -11.47 -6.45
C LEU A 45 -2.45 -12.23 -6.54
N ASN A 46 -1.39 -11.60 -6.00
CA ASN A 46 -0.04 -12.15 -5.91
C ASN A 46 0.55 -12.60 -7.26
N GLU A 47 1.08 -13.81 -7.38
CA GLU A 47 1.72 -14.36 -8.58
C GLU A 47 0.75 -14.43 -9.77
N ASN A 48 -0.53 -14.65 -9.47
CA ASN A 48 -1.64 -14.76 -10.42
C ASN A 48 -2.29 -13.40 -10.73
N THR A 49 -1.72 -12.30 -10.25
CA THR A 49 -2.31 -10.98 -10.46
C THR A 49 -2.40 -10.63 -11.95
N THR A 50 -3.45 -9.90 -12.31
CA THR A 50 -3.69 -9.42 -13.67
C THR A 50 -3.50 -7.90 -13.75
N LYS A 51 -3.34 -7.34 -14.95
CA LYS A 51 -3.36 -5.88 -15.15
C LYS A 51 -4.63 -5.26 -14.56
N LYS A 52 -5.78 -5.92 -14.75
CA LYS A 52 -7.08 -5.50 -14.20
C LYS A 52 -7.06 -5.47 -12.67
N SER A 53 -6.49 -6.50 -12.02
CA SER A 53 -6.34 -6.56 -10.57
C SER A 53 -5.56 -5.36 -10.03
N GLN A 54 -4.41 -5.06 -10.63
CA GLN A 54 -3.54 -3.99 -10.14
C GLN A 54 -4.10 -2.59 -10.47
N ILE A 55 -4.69 -2.39 -11.65
CA ILE A 55 -5.41 -1.15 -11.99
C ILE A 55 -6.54 -0.91 -10.98
N TRP A 56 -7.33 -1.94 -10.67
CA TRP A 56 -8.40 -1.81 -9.67
C TRP A 56 -7.86 -1.41 -8.30
N ILE A 57 -6.77 -2.02 -7.84
CA ILE A 57 -6.14 -1.69 -6.55
C ILE A 57 -5.67 -0.23 -6.54
N ILE A 58 -4.96 0.21 -7.57
CA ILE A 58 -4.42 1.58 -7.65
C ILE A 58 -5.56 2.61 -7.64
N LEU A 59 -6.57 2.44 -8.49
CA LEU A 59 -7.68 3.39 -8.60
C LEU A 59 -8.54 3.38 -7.33
N SER A 60 -8.80 2.21 -6.74
CA SER A 60 -9.57 2.11 -5.50
C SER A 60 -8.81 2.71 -4.31
N GLN A 61 -7.48 2.61 -4.29
CA GLN A 61 -6.64 3.26 -3.28
C GLN A 61 -6.78 4.78 -3.38
N ILE A 62 -6.69 5.35 -4.59
CA ILE A 62 -6.89 6.79 -4.82
C ILE A 62 -8.28 7.23 -4.31
N ILE A 63 -9.35 6.54 -4.73
CA ILE A 63 -10.72 6.89 -4.35
C ILE A 63 -10.88 6.85 -2.83
N LYS A 64 -10.45 5.76 -2.18
CA LYS A 64 -10.62 5.58 -0.73
C LYS A 64 -9.78 6.55 0.09
N GLU A 65 -8.62 6.96 -0.40
CA GLU A 65 -7.82 8.00 0.26
C GLU A 65 -8.53 9.34 0.21
N ILE A 66 -9.02 9.76 -0.95
CA ILE A 66 -9.78 11.01 -1.11
C ILE A 66 -11.00 11.01 -0.16
N GLU A 67 -11.77 9.92 -0.13
CA GLU A 67 -12.93 9.78 0.75
C GLU A 67 -12.57 9.80 2.25
N ALA A 68 -11.37 9.38 2.62
CA ALA A 68 -10.92 9.30 4.01
C ALA A 68 -10.26 10.62 4.48
N GLU A 69 -9.60 11.34 3.58
CA GLU A 69 -9.02 12.67 3.84
C GLU A 69 -10.10 13.69 4.22
N GLU A 70 -11.32 13.57 3.69
CA GLU A 70 -12.46 14.44 4.08
C GLU A 70 -13.02 14.14 5.48
N LYS A 71 -12.62 13.03 6.11
CA LYS A 71 -13.20 12.55 7.37
C LYS A 71 -12.28 12.71 8.58
N CYS A 72 -11.04 13.16 8.37
CA CYS A 72 -10.08 13.31 9.45
C CYS A 72 -8.98 14.32 9.08
N GLU A 73 -8.40 14.96 10.09
CA GLU A 73 -7.26 15.85 9.87
C GLU A 73 -6.00 15.09 9.42
N THR A 74 -5.76 13.90 9.99
CA THR A 74 -4.60 13.06 9.69
C THR A 74 -5.02 11.67 9.23
N LEU A 75 -4.74 11.31 7.98
CA LEU A 75 -4.96 9.97 7.46
C LEU A 75 -3.69 9.12 7.56
N VAL A 76 -3.79 7.97 8.22
CA VAL A 76 -2.75 6.92 8.18
C VAL A 76 -3.25 5.77 7.31
N SER A 77 -2.53 5.50 6.22
CA SER A 77 -2.85 4.44 5.26
C SER A 77 -1.90 3.24 5.40
N ASP A 78 -2.49 2.06 5.53
CA ASP A 78 -1.80 0.78 5.34
C ASP A 78 -1.62 0.52 3.84
N ARG A 79 -0.47 0.96 3.33
CA ARG A 79 -0.07 1.07 1.91
C ARG A 79 -0.44 2.38 1.24
N SER A 80 0.26 2.65 0.15
CA SER A 80 0.02 3.76 -0.77
C SER A 80 -0.33 3.25 -2.16
N VAL A 81 -0.63 4.17 -3.08
CA VAL A 81 -0.73 3.88 -4.52
C VAL A 81 0.57 3.32 -5.11
N LEU A 82 1.73 3.67 -4.53
CA LEU A 82 3.04 3.16 -4.96
C LEU A 82 3.12 1.65 -4.74
N ASP A 83 2.53 1.12 -3.65
CA ASP A 83 2.53 -0.32 -3.40
C ASP A 83 1.87 -1.07 -4.55
N GLY A 84 0.64 -0.69 -4.93
CA GLY A 84 -0.07 -1.29 -6.06
C GLY A 84 0.72 -1.18 -7.36
N TYR A 85 1.40 -0.03 -7.58
CA TYR A 85 2.25 0.16 -8.75
C TYR A 85 3.51 -0.72 -8.73
N CYS A 86 4.16 -0.93 -7.58
CA CYS A 86 5.28 -1.88 -7.45
C CYS A 86 4.85 -3.31 -7.82
N TYR A 87 3.67 -3.76 -7.39
CA TYR A 87 3.12 -5.07 -7.82
C TYR A 87 2.82 -5.10 -9.33
N TYR A 88 2.32 -4.01 -9.90
CA TYR A 88 2.12 -3.89 -11.35
C TYR A 88 3.43 -4.02 -12.11
N VAL A 89 4.43 -3.20 -11.78
CA VAL A 89 5.72 -3.15 -12.47
C VAL A 89 6.46 -4.48 -12.34
N ASN A 90 6.42 -5.12 -11.17
CA ASN A 90 7.02 -6.44 -10.95
C ASN A 90 6.51 -7.51 -11.93
N LYS A 91 5.23 -7.45 -12.34
CA LYS A 91 4.63 -8.46 -13.24
C LYS A 91 4.58 -8.03 -14.70
N PHE A 92 4.36 -6.74 -14.97
CA PHE A 92 4.03 -6.23 -16.31
C PHE A 92 4.99 -5.18 -16.84
N GLY A 93 5.99 -4.76 -16.06
CA GLY A 93 6.86 -3.64 -16.38
C GLY A 93 6.18 -2.28 -16.21
N ARG A 94 6.94 -1.21 -16.48
CA ARG A 94 6.44 0.17 -16.41
C ARG A 94 5.43 0.46 -17.51
N THR A 95 4.53 1.41 -17.25
CA THR A 95 3.50 1.82 -18.19
C THR A 95 3.39 3.34 -18.24
N LYS A 96 3.30 3.89 -19.45
CA LYS A 96 3.14 5.33 -19.70
C LYS A 96 1.77 5.88 -19.26
N ILE A 97 0.83 5.00 -18.92
CA ILE A 97 -0.53 5.39 -18.53
C ILE A 97 -0.65 5.54 -17.01
N LEU A 98 -0.25 4.51 -16.24
CA LEU A 98 -0.40 4.54 -14.78
C LEU A 98 0.72 5.30 -14.08
N GLU A 99 1.94 5.32 -14.63
CA GLU A 99 3.07 5.95 -13.95
C GLU A 99 2.83 7.45 -13.70
N PRO A 100 2.36 8.26 -14.67
CA PRO A 100 2.06 9.67 -14.42
C PRO A 100 0.97 9.85 -13.36
N LEU A 101 -0.10 9.04 -13.40
CA LEU A 101 -1.18 9.09 -12.41
C LEU A 101 -0.67 8.78 -11.00
N VAL A 102 0.13 7.73 -10.85
CA VAL A 102 0.72 7.34 -9.56
C VAL A 102 1.67 8.43 -9.07
N ARG A 103 2.54 8.97 -9.94
CA ARG A 103 3.47 10.06 -9.60
C ARG A 103 2.74 11.32 -9.15
N GLU A 104 1.64 11.68 -9.80
CA GLU A 104 0.86 12.85 -9.41
C GLU A 104 0.20 12.63 -8.04
N HIS A 105 -0.45 11.48 -7.84
CA HIS A 105 -1.09 11.17 -6.56
C HIS A 105 -0.07 11.02 -5.42
N LEU A 106 1.15 10.59 -5.69
CA LEU A 106 2.21 10.49 -4.69
C LEU A 106 2.57 11.84 -4.04
N LYS A 107 2.34 12.96 -4.73
CA LYS A 107 2.56 14.31 -4.18
C LYS A 107 1.59 14.66 -3.04
N THR A 108 0.48 13.92 -2.90
CA THR A 108 -0.52 14.15 -1.85
C THR A 108 -0.10 13.56 -0.49
N TYR A 109 0.87 12.65 -0.45
CA TYR A 109 1.36 12.11 0.82
C TYR A 109 2.36 13.09 1.46
N SER A 110 2.14 13.41 2.72
CA SER A 110 3.11 14.14 3.54
C SER A 110 4.30 13.24 3.91
N TYR A 111 4.05 11.95 4.16
CA TYR A 111 5.09 10.99 4.51
C TYR A 111 4.82 9.60 3.88
N LEU A 112 5.86 9.02 3.29
CA LEU A 112 5.91 7.62 2.86
C LEU A 112 6.97 6.89 3.69
N ILE A 113 6.52 5.98 4.56
CA ILE A 113 7.39 5.28 5.52
C ILE A 113 7.67 3.88 4.98
N ARG A 114 8.90 3.68 4.46
CA ARG A 114 9.34 2.39 3.92
C ARG A 114 9.63 1.40 5.04
N ILE A 115 8.93 0.26 5.02
CA ILE A 115 9.17 -0.85 5.95
C ILE A 115 9.96 -1.96 5.23
N PRO A 116 11.16 -2.33 5.70
CA PRO A 116 11.95 -3.40 5.12
C PRO A 116 11.32 -4.77 5.38
N ILE A 117 11.77 -5.80 4.65
CA ILE A 117 11.33 -7.18 4.88
C ILE A 117 11.68 -7.62 6.31
N ARG A 118 10.68 -8.12 7.04
CA ARG A 118 10.83 -8.73 8.36
C ARG A 118 10.26 -10.14 8.31
N LYS A 119 11.13 -11.16 8.39
CA LYS A 119 10.75 -12.58 8.17
C LYS A 119 9.62 -13.06 9.08
N GLU A 120 9.55 -12.51 10.28
CA GLU A 120 8.58 -12.84 11.34
C GLU A 120 7.12 -12.52 10.98
N PHE A 121 6.93 -11.62 10.01
CA PHE A 121 5.61 -11.10 9.62
C PHE A 121 5.05 -11.75 8.35
N LEU A 122 5.83 -12.62 7.68
CA LEU A 122 5.32 -13.42 6.56
C LEU A 122 4.58 -14.64 7.10
N LYS A 123 3.31 -14.42 7.46
CA LYS A 123 2.41 -15.47 7.94
C LYS A 123 1.44 -15.85 6.84
N LYS A 124 1.11 -17.14 6.77
CA LYS A 124 0.07 -17.64 5.86
C LYS A 124 -1.28 -17.07 6.28
N ASP A 125 -1.72 -16.02 5.60
CA ASP A 125 -3.12 -15.63 5.55
C ASP A 125 -3.71 -16.12 4.21
N LYS A 126 -5.02 -16.37 4.13
CA LYS A 126 -5.64 -16.93 2.91
C LYS A 126 -5.57 -16.00 1.68
N VAL A 127 -4.90 -14.85 1.80
CA VAL A 127 -4.94 -13.76 0.81
C VAL A 127 -3.55 -13.47 0.23
N ARG A 128 -2.52 -13.36 1.06
CA ARG A 128 -1.16 -12.99 0.66
C ARG A 128 -0.30 -14.24 0.47
N SER A 129 0.55 -14.17 -0.55
CA SER A 129 1.53 -15.22 -0.81
C SER A 129 2.53 -15.33 0.34
N THR A 130 3.07 -16.54 0.52
CA THR A 130 4.21 -16.83 1.40
C THR A 130 5.49 -17.09 0.60
N ASP A 131 5.49 -16.85 -0.72
CA ASP A 131 6.68 -16.99 -1.56
C ASP A 131 7.67 -15.85 -1.32
N LEU A 132 8.81 -16.21 -0.72
CA LEU A 132 9.91 -15.28 -0.41
C LEU A 132 10.53 -14.64 -1.65
N LYS A 133 10.61 -15.37 -2.78
CA LYS A 133 11.13 -14.83 -4.04
C LYS A 133 10.18 -13.78 -4.59
N PHE A 134 8.89 -14.08 -4.59
CA PHE A 134 7.86 -13.11 -5.00
C PHE A 134 7.90 -11.86 -4.10
N GLN A 135 7.93 -12.04 -2.78
CA GLN A 135 8.04 -10.95 -1.81
C GLN A 135 9.25 -10.06 -2.09
N SER A 136 10.43 -10.65 -2.27
CA SER A 136 11.69 -9.94 -2.53
C SER A 136 11.69 -9.22 -3.89
N ASN A 137 11.12 -9.83 -4.93
CA ASN A 137 11.07 -9.22 -6.26
C ASN A 137 10.21 -7.95 -6.28
N VAL A 138 9.07 -7.98 -5.58
CA VAL A 138 8.24 -6.78 -5.37
C VAL A 138 8.97 -5.75 -4.53
N ASP A 139 9.68 -6.17 -3.48
CA ASP A 139 10.41 -5.28 -2.58
C ASP A 139 11.45 -4.43 -3.33
N LYS A 140 12.19 -5.04 -4.26
CA LYS A 140 13.16 -4.35 -5.14
C LYS A 140 12.54 -3.26 -6.01
N GLN A 141 11.24 -3.33 -6.30
CA GLN A 141 10.59 -2.30 -7.12
C GLN A 141 10.48 -0.96 -6.39
N PHE A 142 10.48 -0.95 -5.05
CA PHE A 142 10.43 0.29 -4.27
C PHE A 142 11.74 1.07 -4.34
N ASP A 143 12.86 0.43 -4.67
CA ASP A 143 14.17 1.08 -4.70
C ASP A 143 14.45 1.77 -6.05
N ILE A 144 13.68 1.44 -7.10
CA ILE A 144 13.94 1.87 -8.48
C ILE A 144 12.86 2.80 -9.06
N LEU A 145 11.77 3.06 -8.34
CA LEU A 145 10.59 3.82 -8.81
C LEU A 145 10.47 5.18 -8.12
#